data_AF-A0A842PFI1-F1
#
_entry.id   AF-A0A842PFI1-F1
#
_cell.length_a   1.000
_cell.length_b   1.000
_cell.length_c   1.000
_cell.angle_alpha   90.00
_cell.angle_beta   90.00
_cell.angle_gamma   90.00
#
_symmetry.space_group_name_H-M   'P 1'
#
loop_
_entity.id
_entity.type
_entity.pdbx_description
1 polymer ?
#
loop_
_entity_poly.entity_id
_entity_poly.type
_entity_poly.pdbx_seq_one_letter_code
_entity_poly.pdbx_strand_id
1 'polypeptide(L)'
;MADDVELQSEGSRTLHLKELRVQWQIVALQTIATLALIWLFLQLGSNFGSCDPSHVDGDGNTLWCPALDHTLSLDLFETILGSESGNSGYDLPLPDFLTGQSNEGPGRYYVPILLCGLLTAGWVLLNLQAPQLRRKVVLGVLMGLILFLAGRLLIGWFFG
;
A
#
# COMPACT_ATOMS: atom_id res chain seq x y z
N MET A 1 35.19 -7.62 -47.39
CA MET A 1 35.35 -8.89 -46.65
C MET A 1 34.78 -8.65 -45.27
N ALA A 2 33.78 -9.46 -44.90
CA ALA A 2 32.93 -9.41 -43.70
C ALA A 2 31.96 -8.21 -43.70
N ASP A 3 30.81 -8.27 -44.38
CA ASP A 3 29.62 -9.11 -44.11
C ASP A 3 29.12 -8.97 -42.66
N ASP A 4 27.99 -8.27 -42.55
CA ASP A 4 26.84 -8.63 -41.73
C ASP A 4 27.11 -9.02 -40.27
N VAL A 5 27.25 -8.00 -39.41
CA VAL A 5 26.84 -8.17 -38.01
C VAL A 5 25.32 -8.23 -38.02
N GLU A 6 24.82 -9.45 -37.96
CA GLU A 6 23.42 -9.84 -37.86
C GLU A 6 22.63 -8.88 -36.97
N LEU A 7 21.84 -8.01 -37.60
CA LEU A 7 20.54 -7.63 -37.07
C LEU A 7 19.81 -8.95 -36.88
N GLN A 8 19.88 -9.50 -35.67
CA GLN A 8 19.22 -10.73 -35.30
C GLN A 8 17.72 -10.53 -35.41
N SER A 9 17.25 -10.72 -36.64
CA SER A 9 15.96 -11.21 -37.10
C SER A 9 14.81 -10.95 -36.14
N GLU A 10 14.01 -9.94 -36.49
CA GLU A 10 12.56 -10.03 -36.46
C GLU A 10 12.10 -11.34 -37.12
N GLY A 11 12.18 -12.43 -36.36
CA GLY A 11 11.66 -13.73 -36.69
C GLY A 11 10.78 -14.13 -35.53
N SER A 12 9.48 -14.20 -35.77
CA SER A 12 8.49 -14.73 -34.84
C SER A 12 9.01 -16.01 -34.17
N ARG A 13 9.54 -15.90 -32.95
CA ARG A 13 9.70 -17.06 -32.07
C ARG A 13 8.30 -17.61 -31.90
N THR A 14 8.06 -18.76 -32.52
CA THR A 14 6.78 -19.44 -32.49
C THR A 14 6.31 -19.49 -31.05
N LEU A 15 5.09 -18.98 -30.83
CA LEU A 15 4.46 -18.91 -29.52
C LEU A 15 4.43 -20.34 -28.98
N HIS A 16 5.33 -20.66 -28.05
CA HIS A 16 5.36 -21.97 -27.41
C HIS A 16 4.13 -22.03 -26.49
N LEU A 17 2.97 -22.34 -27.06
CA LEU A 17 1.65 -22.22 -26.42
C LEU A 17 1.57 -22.93 -25.06
N LYS A 18 2.37 -23.99 -24.89
CA LYS A 18 2.51 -24.70 -23.62
C LYS A 18 3.13 -23.83 -22.53
N GLU A 19 4.16 -23.05 -22.85
CA GLU A 19 4.82 -22.12 -21.91
C GLU A 19 3.86 -20.99 -21.50
N LEU A 20 3.15 -20.41 -22.48
CA LEU A 20 2.17 -19.37 -22.21
C LEU A 20 1.04 -19.89 -21.29
N ARG A 21 0.54 -21.10 -21.54
CA ARG A 21 -0.51 -21.73 -20.72
C ARG A 21 -0.06 -21.96 -19.27
N VAL A 22 1.18 -22.40 -19.07
CA VAL A 22 1.77 -22.59 -17.73
C VAL A 22 1.87 -21.25 -17.00
N GLN A 23 2.27 -20.17 -17.69
CA GLN A 23 2.33 -18.84 -17.09
C GLN A 23 0.95 -18.32 -16.67
N TRP A 24 -0.08 -18.51 -17.51
CA TRP A 24 -1.45 -18.14 -17.13
C TRP A 24 -2.00 -18.94 -15.95
N GLN A 25 -1.62 -20.21 -15.81
CA GLN A 25 -1.97 -21.01 -14.62
C GLN A 25 -1.34 -20.44 -13.34
N ILE A 26 -0.07 -20.04 -13.40
CA ILE A 26 0.63 -19.44 -12.26
C ILE A 26 0.00 -18.09 -11.90
N VAL A 27 -0.28 -17.24 -12.89
CA VAL A 27 -0.95 -15.95 -12.66
C VAL A 27 -2.34 -16.16 -12.05
N ALA A 28 -3.13 -17.11 -12.56
CA ALA A 28 -4.44 -17.42 -12.00
C ALA A 28 -4.33 -17.88 -10.53
N LEU A 29 -3.40 -18.80 -10.22
CA LEU A 29 -3.18 -19.27 -8.86
C LEU A 29 -2.74 -18.13 -7.93
N GLN A 30 -1.82 -17.26 -8.38
CA GLN A 30 -1.39 -16.10 -7.63
C GLN A 30 -2.54 -15.14 -7.36
N THR A 31 -3.38 -14.83 -8.35
CA THR A 31 -4.54 -13.94 -8.15
C THR A 31 -5.52 -14.50 -7.12
N ILE A 32 -5.85 -15.80 -7.21
CA ILE A 32 -6.73 -16.46 -6.24
C ILE A 32 -6.11 -16.44 -4.84
N ALA A 33 -4.81 -16.74 -4.71
CA ALA A 33 -4.11 -16.69 -3.44
C ALA A 33 -4.14 -15.28 -2.82
N THR A 34 -3.92 -14.23 -3.62
CA THR A 34 -3.99 -12.85 -3.13
C THR A 34 -5.41 -12.45 -2.70
N LEU A 35 -6.43 -12.83 -3.47
CA LEU A 35 -7.82 -12.57 -3.10
C LEU A 35 -8.23 -13.33 -1.83
N ALA A 36 -7.78 -14.58 -1.69
CA ALA A 36 -8.01 -15.38 -0.49
C ALA A 36 -7.32 -14.77 0.74
N LEU A 37 -6.09 -14.25 0.60
CA LEU A 37 -5.39 -13.56 1.68
C LEU A 37 -6.08 -12.25 2.06
N ILE A 38 -6.52 -11.46 1.08
CA ILE A 38 -7.29 -10.23 1.34
C ILE A 38 -8.59 -10.57 2.08
N TRP A 39 -9.29 -11.61 1.64
CA TRP A 39 -10.51 -12.06 2.30
C TRP A 39 -10.26 -12.51 3.73
N LEU A 40 -9.24 -13.35 3.96
CA LEU A 40 -8.83 -13.79 5.28
C LEU A 40 -8.51 -12.60 6.18
N PHE A 41 -7.79 -11.60 5.65
CA PHE A 41 -7.42 -10.41 6.40
C PHE A 41 -8.65 -9.57 6.80
N LEU A 42 -9.62 -9.39 5.90
CA LEU A 42 -10.87 -8.70 6.22
C LEU A 42 -11.69 -9.45 7.28
N GLN A 43 -11.74 -10.78 7.20
CA GLN A 43 -12.38 -11.62 8.22
C GLN A 43 -11.65 -11.51 9.57
N LEU A 44 -10.32 -11.42 9.56
CA LEU A 44 -9.55 -11.22 10.77
C LEU A 44 -9.85 -9.85 11.39
N GLY A 45 -9.90 -8.79 10.58
CA GLY A 45 -10.32 -7.45 11.03
C GLY A 45 -11.77 -7.39 11.52
N SER A 46 -12.69 -8.21 11.01
CA SER A 46 -14.06 -8.24 11.54
C SER A 46 -14.17 -8.95 12.90
N ASN A 47 -13.34 -9.96 13.16
CA ASN A 47 -13.39 -10.75 14.41
C ASN A 47 -12.46 -10.20 15.50
N PHE A 48 -11.35 -9.57 15.10
CA PHE A 48 -10.30 -9.08 16.00
C PHE A 48 -10.02 -7.58 15.80
N GLY A 49 -10.82 -6.85 15.02
CA GLY A 49 -10.56 -5.42 14.76
C GLY A 49 -10.78 -4.51 15.96
N SER A 50 -11.68 -4.88 16.87
CA SER A 50 -11.95 -4.15 18.11
C SER A 50 -11.71 -5.06 19.31
N CYS A 51 -11.26 -4.48 20.42
CA CYS A 51 -11.25 -5.16 21.71
C CYS A 51 -12.67 -5.65 22.04
N ASP A 52 -12.88 -6.95 22.07
CA ASP A 52 -14.16 -7.51 22.51
C ASP A 52 -14.20 -7.49 24.05
N PRO A 53 -15.21 -6.86 24.68
CA PRO A 53 -15.31 -6.80 26.14
C PRO A 53 -15.55 -8.15 26.82
N SER A 54 -15.81 -9.21 26.06
CA SER A 54 -15.91 -10.59 26.57
C SER A 54 -14.55 -11.25 26.83
N HIS A 55 -13.44 -10.69 26.33
CA HIS A 55 -12.08 -11.20 26.53
C HIS A 55 -11.43 -10.51 27.73
N VAL A 56 -11.93 -10.83 28.93
CA VAL A 56 -11.41 -10.35 30.22
C VAL A 56 -10.68 -11.46 30.96
N ASP A 57 -9.68 -11.11 31.77
CA ASP A 57 -9.11 -12.04 32.76
C ASP A 57 -10.16 -12.42 33.81
N GLY A 58 -9.86 -13.42 34.64
CA GLY A 58 -10.68 -13.81 35.80
C GLY A 58 -11.01 -12.66 36.76
N ASP A 59 -10.24 -11.56 36.71
CA ASP A 59 -10.44 -10.34 37.52
C ASP A 59 -11.23 -9.24 36.80
N GLY A 60 -11.80 -9.49 35.61
CA GLY A 60 -12.61 -8.52 34.87
C GLY A 60 -11.81 -7.42 34.15
N ASN A 61 -10.49 -7.49 34.18
CA ASN A 61 -9.59 -6.58 33.45
C ASN A 61 -9.34 -7.13 32.04
N THR A 62 -9.22 -6.27 31.03
CA THR A 62 -8.84 -6.68 29.66
C THR A 62 -7.40 -7.18 29.67
N LEU A 63 -7.20 -8.50 29.75
CA LEU A 63 -5.87 -9.12 29.89
C LEU A 63 -5.01 -8.91 28.64
N TRP A 64 -5.65 -8.96 27.47
CA TRP A 64 -5.00 -8.83 26.18
C TRP A 64 -6.03 -8.44 25.13
N CYS A 65 -5.79 -7.31 24.46
CA CYS A 65 -6.57 -6.83 23.33
C CYS A 65 -5.79 -7.07 22.05
N PRO A 66 -6.04 -8.15 21.29
CA PRO A 66 -5.53 -8.25 19.93
C PRO A 66 -6.38 -7.38 19.01
N ALA A 67 -6.32 -6.06 19.17
CA ALA A 67 -6.86 -5.17 18.17
C ALA A 67 -5.95 -5.24 16.95
N LEU A 68 -6.35 -6.03 15.96
CA LEU A 68 -5.79 -5.92 14.62
C LEU A 68 -6.38 -4.64 14.04
N ASP A 69 -5.72 -3.51 14.29
CA ASP A 69 -6.14 -2.20 13.80
C ASP A 69 -4.90 -1.34 13.51
N HIS A 70 -4.74 -0.90 12.26
CA HIS A 70 -3.62 -0.03 11.87
C HIS A 70 -3.83 1.43 12.29
N THR A 71 -5.08 1.82 12.56
CA THR A 71 -5.46 3.18 12.95
C THR A 71 -5.33 3.43 14.45
N LEU A 72 -5.20 2.37 15.27
CA LEU A 72 -4.95 2.49 16.71
C LEU A 72 -3.72 3.37 17.03
N SER A 73 -2.65 3.19 16.26
CA SER A 73 -1.44 4.01 16.43
C SER A 73 -1.65 5.47 16.03
N LEU A 74 -2.48 5.72 15.01
CA LEU A 74 -2.82 7.06 14.53
C LEU A 74 -3.67 7.79 15.58
N ASP A 75 -4.70 7.13 16.12
CA ASP A 75 -5.54 7.65 17.21
C ASP A 75 -4.70 8.01 18.46
N LEU A 76 -3.72 7.16 18.80
CA LEU A 76 -2.79 7.41 19.89
C LEU A 76 -1.94 8.66 19.62
N PHE A 77 -1.36 8.79 18.43
CA PHE A 77 -0.57 9.96 18.06
C PHE A 77 -1.40 11.23 18.07
N GLU A 78 -2.64 11.18 17.59
CA GLU A 78 -3.56 12.31 17.59
C GLU A 78 -3.82 12.82 19.01
N THR A 79 -4.09 11.87 19.92
CA THR A 79 -4.32 12.16 21.34
C THR A 79 -3.10 12.82 21.98
N ILE A 80 -1.89 12.26 21.76
CA ILE A 80 -0.64 12.78 22.33
C ILE A 80 -0.32 14.16 21.76
N LEU A 81 -0.39 14.35 20.44
CA LEU A 81 -0.08 15.63 19.81
C LEU A 81 -1.14 16.69 20.12
N GLY A 82 -2.40 16.30 20.27
CA GLY A 82 -3.48 17.18 20.73
C GLY A 82 -3.23 17.68 22.15
N SER A 83 -2.81 16.80 23.07
CA SER A 83 -2.46 17.22 24.44
C SER A 83 -1.24 18.14 24.50
N GLU A 84 -0.21 17.87 23.70
CA GLU A 84 1.01 18.70 23.67
C GLU A 84 0.81 20.03 22.95
N SER A 85 -0.03 20.08 21.92
CA SER A 85 -0.33 21.31 21.18
C SER A 85 -1.35 22.22 21.88
N GLY A 86 -2.02 21.74 22.92
CA GLY A 86 -3.11 22.45 23.60
C GLY A 86 -4.37 22.59 22.74
N ASN A 87 -4.45 21.89 21.60
CA ASN A 87 -5.60 21.84 20.73
C ASN A 87 -6.29 20.48 20.86
N SER A 88 -7.47 20.45 21.48
CA SER A 88 -8.26 19.23 21.67
C SER A 88 -8.91 18.69 20.39
N GLY A 89 -8.80 19.40 19.27
CA GLY A 89 -9.21 18.96 17.93
C GLY A 89 -8.03 19.00 16.97
N TYR A 90 -6.87 18.49 17.40
CA TYR A 90 -5.71 18.34 16.55
C TYR A 90 -5.91 17.09 15.69
N ASP A 91 -6.09 17.26 14.39
CA ASP A 91 -6.12 16.14 13.44
C ASP A 91 -4.72 15.88 12.88
N LEU A 92 -4.40 14.62 12.56
CA LEU A 92 -3.16 14.32 11.86
C LEU A 92 -3.12 15.01 10.48
N PRO A 93 -1.91 15.35 9.98
CA PRO A 93 -1.75 15.92 8.63
C PRO A 93 -2.04 14.92 7.49
N LEU A 94 -2.59 13.75 7.81
CA LEU A 94 -3.07 12.74 6.87
C LEU A 94 -4.60 12.69 6.99
N PRO A 95 -5.34 12.84 5.88
CA PRO A 95 -6.80 12.89 5.96
C PRO A 95 -7.39 11.53 6.35
N ASP A 96 -8.39 11.53 7.22
CA ASP A 96 -9.00 10.32 7.80
C ASP A 96 -9.57 9.35 6.76
N PHE A 97 -10.05 9.88 5.63
CA PHE A 97 -10.56 9.02 4.56
C PHE A 97 -9.44 8.16 3.94
N LEU A 98 -8.20 8.67 3.91
CA LEU A 98 -7.05 8.00 3.32
C LEU A 98 -6.51 6.93 4.26
N THR A 99 -6.47 7.21 5.55
CA THR A 99 -6.03 6.29 6.60
C THR A 99 -7.12 5.29 6.97
N GLY A 100 -8.39 5.63 6.77
CA GLY A 100 -9.54 4.84 7.19
C GLY A 100 -9.90 5.02 8.67
N GLN A 101 -9.31 5.99 9.37
CA GLN A 101 -9.48 6.25 10.81
C GLN A 101 -10.94 6.57 11.18
N SER A 102 -11.68 7.24 10.28
CA SER A 102 -13.09 7.58 10.49
C SER A 102 -14.07 6.42 10.27
N ASN A 103 -13.61 5.21 9.95
CA ASN A 103 -14.46 4.04 9.70
C ASN A 103 -14.44 3.07 10.89
N GLU A 104 -15.37 2.11 10.91
CA GLU A 104 -15.42 1.05 11.92
C GLU A 104 -15.32 -0.34 11.27
N GLY A 105 -14.81 -1.32 12.03
CA GLY A 105 -14.66 -2.71 11.60
C GLY A 105 -13.80 -2.87 10.34
N PRO A 106 -14.15 -3.77 9.40
CA PRO A 106 -13.35 -4.01 8.19
C PRO A 106 -13.29 -2.78 7.25
N GLY A 107 -14.17 -1.79 7.43
CA GLY A 107 -14.20 -0.56 6.65
C GLY A 107 -12.92 0.27 6.75
N ARG A 108 -12.17 0.14 7.86
CA ARG A 108 -10.87 0.80 8.06
C ARG A 108 -9.83 0.43 6.99
N TYR A 109 -9.94 -0.77 6.39
CA TYR A 109 -8.94 -1.31 5.47
C TYR A 109 -9.20 -1.09 3.98
N TYR A 110 -10.43 -0.74 3.59
CA TYR A 110 -10.79 -0.70 2.16
C TYR A 110 -9.98 0.32 1.38
N VAL A 111 -9.80 1.53 1.90
CA VAL A 111 -9.05 2.59 1.21
C VAL A 111 -7.56 2.23 1.11
N PRO A 112 -6.85 1.84 2.19
CA PRO A 112 -5.48 1.37 2.09
C PRO A 112 -5.28 0.19 1.11
N ILE A 113 -6.16 -0.81 1.14
CA ILE A 113 -6.10 -1.97 0.23
C ILE A 113 -6.27 -1.52 -1.22
N LEU A 114 -7.25 -0.67 -1.49
CA LEU A 114 -7.51 -0.14 -2.83
C LEU A 114 -6.31 0.67 -3.34
N LEU A 115 -5.73 1.53 -2.49
CA LEU A 115 -4.57 2.34 -2.84
C LEU A 115 -3.36 1.46 -3.18
N CYS A 116 -3.07 0.44 -2.37
CA CYS A 116 -2.03 -0.55 -2.66
C CYS A 116 -2.30 -1.30 -3.97
N GLY A 117 -3.55 -1.70 -4.22
CA GLY A 117 -3.97 -2.32 -5.48
C GLY A 117 -3.74 -1.42 -6.69
N LEU A 118 -4.09 -0.13 -6.59
CA LEU A 118 -3.88 0.84 -7.67
C LEU A 118 -2.39 1.13 -7.91
N LEU A 119 -1.59 1.28 -6.86
CA LEU A 119 -0.15 1.50 -7.00
C LEU A 119 0.54 0.30 -7.66
N THR A 120 0.20 -0.92 -7.24
CA THR A 120 0.76 -2.14 -7.83
C THR A 120 0.30 -2.32 -9.27
N ALA A 121 -0.98 -2.11 -9.57
CA ALA A 121 -1.49 -2.14 -10.95
C ALA A 121 -0.80 -1.09 -11.83
N GLY A 122 -0.67 0.15 -11.35
CA GLY A 122 0.04 1.22 -12.04
C GLY A 122 1.51 0.88 -12.30
N TRP A 123 2.18 0.27 -11.32
CA TRP A 123 3.56 -0.19 -11.48
C TRP A 123 3.70 -1.30 -12.53
N VAL A 124 2.77 -2.26 -12.53
CA VAL A 124 2.74 -3.33 -13.55
C VAL A 124 2.50 -2.73 -14.93
N LEU A 125 1.54 -1.82 -15.08
CA LEU A 125 1.28 -1.12 -16.35
C LEU A 125 2.51 -0.32 -16.83
N LEU A 126 3.22 0.35 -15.92
CA LEU A 126 4.47 1.06 -16.24
C LEU A 126 5.58 0.11 -16.72
N ASN A 127 5.65 -1.11 -16.21
CA ASN A 127 6.62 -2.11 -16.67
C ASN A 127 6.30 -2.66 -18.07
N LEU A 128 5.05 -2.54 -18.53
CA LEU A 128 4.66 -2.90 -19.91
C LEU A 128 4.99 -1.78 -20.91
N GLN A 129 5.32 -0.57 -20.45
CA GLN A 129 5.65 0.56 -21.31
C GLN A 129 7.11 0.53 -21.79
N ALA A 130 7.41 1.32 -22.83
CA ALA A 130 8.77 1.47 -23.35
C ALA A 130 9.77 1.91 -22.26
N PRO A 131 11.03 1.41 -22.30
CA PRO A 131 12.03 1.67 -21.24
C PRO A 131 12.35 3.15 -21.06
N GLN A 132 12.21 3.96 -22.12
CA GLN A 132 12.41 5.40 -22.06
C GLN A 132 11.33 6.11 -21.22
N LEU A 133 10.06 5.71 -21.37
CA LEU A 133 8.96 6.27 -20.59
C LEU A 133 9.10 5.90 -19.12
N ARG A 134 9.40 4.63 -18.83
CA ARG A 134 9.67 4.14 -17.47
C ARG A 134 10.78 4.95 -16.79
N ARG A 135 11.91 5.19 -17.48
CA ARG A 135 13.02 5.98 -16.93
C ARG A 135 12.62 7.43 -16.63
N LYS A 136 11.84 8.06 -17.51
CA LYS A 136 11.33 9.42 -17.29
C LYS A 136 10.40 9.50 -16.09
N VAL A 137 9.47 8.55 -15.96
CA VAL A 137 8.54 8.48 -14.82
C VAL A 137 9.29 8.27 -13.51
N VAL A 138 10.22 7.30 -13.45
CA VAL A 138 11.00 7.03 -12.24
C VAL A 138 11.85 8.24 -11.84
N LEU A 139 12.50 8.89 -12.80
CA LEU A 139 13.30 10.09 -12.54
C LEU A 139 12.43 11.27 -12.08
N GLY A 140 11.24 11.43 -12.66
CA GLY A 140 10.26 12.43 -12.24
C GLY A 140 9.75 12.20 -10.81
N VAL A 141 9.40 10.96 -10.46
CA VAL A 141 8.97 10.59 -9.10
C VAL A 141 10.10 10.84 -8.09
N LEU A 142 11.33 10.43 -8.40
CA LEU A 142 12.49 10.66 -7.54
C LEU A 142 12.75 12.16 -7.33
N MET A 143 12.79 12.94 -8.41
CA MET A 143 12.98 14.39 -8.35
C MET A 143 11.87 15.06 -7.52
N GLY A 144 10.61 14.66 -7.73
CA GLY A 144 9.48 15.15 -6.96
C GLY A 144 9.61 14.86 -5.46
N LEU A 145 10.03 13.65 -5.09
CA LEU A 145 10.23 13.26 -3.69
C LEU A 145 11.40 14.03 -3.04
N ILE A 146 12.48 14.26 -3.78
CA ILE A 146 13.60 15.11 -3.34
C ILE A 146 13.12 16.54 -3.12
N LEU A 147 12.40 17.12 -4.07
CA LEU A 147 11.88 18.49 -3.95
C LEU A 147 10.86 18.61 -2.81
N PHE A 148 10.05 17.58 -2.56
CA PHE A 148 9.12 17.56 -1.44
C PHE A 148 9.84 17.56 -0.09
N LEU A 149 10.83 16.67 0.09
CA LEU A 149 11.62 16.60 1.32
C LEU A 149 12.46 17.87 1.55
N ALA A 150 13.15 18.33 0.50
CA ALA A 150 13.91 19.57 0.55
C ALA A 150 12.99 20.78 0.79
N GLY A 151 11.82 20.81 0.15
CA GLY A 151 10.81 21.85 0.34
C GLY A 151 10.30 21.90 1.76
N ARG A 152 9.94 20.76 2.35
CA ARG A 152 9.52 20.67 3.75
C ARG A 152 10.63 21.15 4.70
N LEU A 153 11.86 20.74 4.46
CA LEU A 153 13.02 21.19 5.25
C LEU A 153 13.21 22.72 5.16
N LEU A 154 13.16 23.28 3.96
CA LEU A 154 13.34 24.72 3.74
C LEU A 154 12.20 25.52 4.36
N ILE A 155 10.96 25.07 4.22
CA ILE A 155 9.79 25.75 4.84
C ILE A 155 9.93 25.74 6.36
N GLY A 156 10.26 24.60 6.98
CA GLY A 156 10.51 24.54 8.43
C GLY A 156 11.69 25.43 8.86
N TRP A 157 12.73 25.54 8.04
CA TRP A 157 13.86 26.41 8.36
C TRP A 157 13.52 27.92 8.31
N PHE A 158 12.74 28.34 7.31
CA PHE A 158 12.39 29.75 7.14
C PHE A 158 11.20 30.20 8.00
N PHE A 159 10.27 29.30 8.31
CA PHE A 159 8.99 29.66 8.93
C PHE A 159 8.69 28.95 10.25
N GLY A 160 9.51 27.98 10.68
CA GLY A 160 9.34 27.22 11.93
C GLY A 160 8.56 25.93 11.74
#